data_AF-A0A131YG50-F1
#
_entry.id   AF-A0A131YG50-F1
#
_cell.length_a   1.000
_cell.length_b   1.000
_cell.length_c   1.000
_cell.angle_alpha   90.00
_cell.angle_beta   90.00
_cell.angle_gamma   90.00
#
_symmetry.space_group_name_H-M   'P 1'
#
loop_
_entity.id
_entity.type
_entity.pdbx_description
1 polymer ?
#
loop_
_entity_poly.entity_id
_entity_poly.type
_entity_poly.pdbx_seq_one_letter_code
_entity_poly.pdbx_strand_id
1 'polypeptide(L)'
;MEKTEHLSSCARFLSEFSWIYNARMTDLLIADTLDAIPAEWVNHVDKLSDEELGKVPFGLIKNDWPPSLQYFVSRAVELGEARFLEPSAELVSKKMALPTAWCQGLTPKKQLELEWVAALVADVCNTTHCNRVIDVGAGVGHLARVLHRRYGFTVLGIDSDASHLPKAQERLQHSGCMENIHHFTLQVDGSAATLEKVRHMLVNCPDHVPCTCGDEYKSGKVLDTKNRYVLVSLHGCGQLSPGLVRLFHALTELEALVCIGCCYHKATELYNYFPLSHELASLGDQWLSPDAQYQGLRLACQELRDSWAPDREPRHLLFRALLEVACQKCMC
;
A
#
# COMPACT_ATOMS: atom_id res chain seq x y z
N MET A 1 -0.56 -20.33 18.39
CA MET A 1 -0.88 -20.96 17.10
C MET A 1 0.40 -20.99 16.25
N GLU A 2 0.74 -22.13 15.66
CA GLU A 2 1.87 -22.21 14.73
C GLU A 2 1.60 -21.32 13.51
N LYS A 3 2.62 -20.69 12.89
CA LYS A 3 2.41 -19.72 11.77
C LYS A 3 1.57 -20.31 10.65
N THR A 4 1.80 -21.58 10.29
CA THR A 4 1.06 -22.30 9.27
C THR A 4 -0.41 -22.49 9.66
N GLU A 5 -0.67 -22.88 10.91
CA GLU A 5 -2.03 -23.05 11.44
C GLU A 5 -2.82 -21.73 11.45
N HIS A 6 -2.14 -20.61 11.75
CA HIS A 6 -2.73 -19.28 11.68
C HIS A 6 -3.13 -18.91 10.26
N LEU A 7 -2.21 -19.09 9.30
CA LEU A 7 -2.49 -18.85 7.88
C LEU A 7 -3.63 -19.71 7.35
N SER A 8 -3.66 -21.00 7.68
CA SER A 8 -4.76 -21.90 7.33
C SER A 8 -6.09 -21.46 7.95
N SER A 9 -6.07 -20.97 9.18
CA SER A 9 -7.28 -20.48 9.86
C SER A 9 -7.80 -19.19 9.21
N CYS A 10 -6.92 -18.25 8.85
CA CYS A 10 -7.26 -17.05 8.07
C CYS A 10 -7.86 -17.42 6.72
N ALA A 11 -7.23 -18.36 6.00
CA ALA A 11 -7.69 -18.84 4.70
C ALA A 11 -9.11 -19.40 4.76
N ARG A 12 -9.39 -20.31 5.71
CA ARG A 12 -10.72 -20.89 5.89
C ARG A 12 -11.76 -19.84 6.26
N PHE A 13 -11.45 -18.94 7.19
CA PHE A 13 -12.36 -17.88 7.62
C PHE A 13 -12.71 -16.95 6.47
N LEU A 14 -11.70 -16.52 5.69
CA LEU A 14 -11.94 -15.69 4.51
C LEU A 14 -12.81 -16.45 3.49
N SER A 15 -12.50 -17.72 3.20
CA SER A 15 -13.32 -18.52 2.28
C SER A 15 -14.78 -18.66 2.74
N GLU A 16 -15.00 -18.95 4.03
CA GLU A 16 -16.33 -19.12 4.64
C GLU A 16 -17.18 -17.84 4.53
N PHE A 17 -16.58 -16.68 4.80
CA PHE A 17 -17.27 -15.37 4.78
C PHE A 17 -17.03 -14.59 3.48
N SER A 18 -16.64 -15.28 2.39
CA SER A 18 -16.34 -14.66 1.09
C SER A 18 -17.50 -13.86 0.52
N TRP A 19 -18.74 -14.26 0.80
CA TRP A 19 -19.96 -13.55 0.38
C TRP A 19 -20.00 -12.08 0.83
N ILE A 20 -19.32 -11.70 1.92
CA ILE A 20 -19.25 -10.31 2.40
C ILE A 20 -18.50 -9.40 1.42
N TYR A 21 -17.52 -9.95 0.70
CA TYR A 21 -16.57 -9.18 -0.08
C TYR A 21 -16.35 -9.69 -1.49
N ASN A 22 -17.13 -10.68 -1.95
CA ASN A 22 -17.03 -11.17 -3.33
C ASN A 22 -17.61 -10.18 -4.37
N ALA A 23 -18.22 -9.09 -3.91
CA ALA A 23 -18.69 -7.99 -4.76
C ALA A 23 -17.78 -6.75 -4.65
N ARG A 24 -17.81 -5.89 -5.67
CA ARG A 24 -17.24 -4.55 -5.54
C ARG A 24 -18.06 -3.78 -4.51
N MET A 25 -17.41 -3.06 -3.60
CA MET A 25 -18.12 -2.22 -2.61
C MET A 25 -19.07 -1.18 -3.24
N THR A 26 -18.81 -0.76 -4.48
CA THR A 26 -19.71 0.12 -5.24
C THR A 26 -21.00 -0.57 -5.67
N ASP A 27 -20.96 -1.89 -5.84
CA ASP A 27 -22.04 -2.71 -6.36
C ASP A 27 -22.84 -3.35 -5.22
N LEU A 28 -22.54 -3.03 -3.96
CA LEU A 28 -23.09 -3.66 -2.76
C LEU A 28 -24.64 -3.75 -2.78
N LEU A 29 -25.29 -2.74 -3.35
CA LEU A 29 -26.76 -2.65 -3.44
C LEU A 29 -27.38 -3.31 -4.70
N ILE A 30 -26.55 -3.71 -5.66
CA ILE A 30 -26.99 -4.31 -6.94
C ILE A 30 -26.55 -5.78 -7.02
N ALA A 31 -25.48 -6.16 -6.32
CA ALA A 31 -24.96 -7.51 -6.25
C ALA A 31 -25.59 -8.33 -5.10
N ASP A 32 -26.75 -7.91 -4.59
CA ASP A 32 -27.51 -8.55 -3.49
C ASP A 32 -26.65 -8.91 -2.27
N THR A 33 -25.55 -8.19 -2.06
CA THR A 33 -24.56 -8.53 -1.03
C THR A 33 -25.13 -8.32 0.37
N LEU A 34 -26.00 -7.32 0.53
CA LEU A 34 -26.74 -7.10 1.77
C LEU A 34 -27.79 -8.19 2.02
N ASP A 35 -28.39 -8.75 0.97
CA ASP A 35 -29.40 -9.81 1.10
C ASP A 35 -28.77 -11.17 1.49
N ALA A 36 -27.46 -11.33 1.26
CA ALA A 36 -26.69 -12.48 1.72
C ALA A 36 -26.43 -12.47 3.24
N ILE A 37 -26.64 -11.34 3.92
CA ILE A 37 -26.50 -11.27 5.39
C ILE A 37 -27.60 -12.13 6.02
N PRO A 38 -27.27 -13.09 6.92
CA PRO A 38 -28.29 -13.88 7.59
C PRO A 38 -29.32 -13.00 8.30
N ALA A 39 -30.62 -13.27 8.08
CA ALA A 39 -31.70 -12.46 8.67
C ALA A 39 -31.62 -12.38 10.21
N GLU A 40 -31.16 -13.45 10.86
CA GLU A 40 -30.90 -13.44 12.30
C GLU A 40 -29.82 -12.41 12.69
N TRP A 41 -28.77 -12.23 11.88
CA TRP A 41 -27.75 -11.23 12.15
C TRP A 41 -28.34 -9.83 12.07
N VAL A 42 -29.11 -9.55 11.01
CA VAL A 42 -29.79 -8.25 10.80
C VAL A 42 -30.68 -7.91 12.00
N ASN A 43 -31.48 -8.87 12.48
CA ASN A 43 -32.39 -8.70 13.62
C ASN A 43 -31.70 -8.30 14.93
N HIS A 44 -30.40 -8.54 15.07
CA HIS A 44 -29.62 -8.14 16.25
C HIS A 44 -28.73 -6.92 15.99
N VAL A 45 -28.14 -6.81 14.80
CA VAL A 45 -27.26 -5.69 14.42
C VAL A 45 -28.05 -4.39 14.24
N ASP A 46 -29.27 -4.45 13.69
CA ASP A 46 -30.15 -3.28 13.49
C ASP A 46 -30.63 -2.64 14.82
N LYS A 47 -30.51 -3.37 15.93
CA LYS A 47 -30.85 -2.88 17.28
C LYS A 47 -29.69 -2.15 17.96
N LEU A 48 -28.50 -2.13 17.36
CA LEU A 48 -27.32 -1.48 17.93
C LEU A 48 -27.39 0.03 17.71
N SER A 49 -26.95 0.80 18.71
CA SER A 49 -26.60 2.20 18.46
C SER A 49 -25.32 2.29 17.62
N ASP A 50 -25.06 3.45 16.99
CA ASP A 50 -23.79 3.69 16.27
C ASP A 50 -22.57 3.44 17.16
N GLU A 51 -22.66 3.79 18.45
CA GLU A 51 -21.60 3.54 19.43
C GLU A 51 -21.37 2.04 19.67
N GLU A 52 -22.44 1.26 19.77
CA GLU A 52 -22.33 -0.19 19.93
C GLU A 52 -21.82 -0.85 18.65
N LEU A 53 -22.31 -0.41 17.48
CA LEU A 53 -21.87 -0.90 16.18
C LEU A 53 -20.36 -0.65 15.96
N GLY A 54 -19.88 0.53 16.31
CA GLY A 54 -18.45 0.88 16.24
C GLY A 54 -17.56 0.05 17.16
N LYS A 55 -18.12 -0.63 18.16
CA LYS A 55 -17.39 -1.54 19.07
C LYS A 55 -17.33 -2.99 18.55
N VAL A 56 -18.11 -3.36 17.54
CA VAL A 56 -18.13 -4.73 16.98
C VAL A 56 -16.77 -5.14 16.38
N PRO A 57 -16.06 -4.31 15.59
CA PRO A 57 -14.70 -4.63 15.11
C PRO A 57 -13.64 -4.79 16.21
N PHE A 58 -13.97 -4.39 17.44
CA PHE A 58 -13.14 -4.52 18.64
C PHE A 58 -13.58 -5.68 19.55
N GLY A 59 -14.55 -6.49 19.12
CA GLY A 59 -14.96 -7.70 19.82
C GLY A 59 -16.20 -7.57 20.70
N LEU A 60 -17.03 -6.53 20.52
CA LEU A 60 -18.33 -6.50 21.16
C LEU A 60 -19.18 -7.70 20.71
N ILE A 61 -19.58 -8.53 21.67
CA ILE A 61 -20.49 -9.66 21.48
C ILE A 61 -21.58 -9.57 22.55
N LYS A 62 -22.86 -9.62 22.17
CA LYS A 62 -23.98 -9.68 23.12
C LYS A 62 -24.47 -11.12 23.29
N ASN A 63 -24.91 -11.47 24.50
CA ASN A 63 -25.30 -12.83 24.86
C ASN A 63 -26.51 -13.37 24.07
N ASP A 64 -27.39 -12.47 23.62
CA ASP A 64 -28.59 -12.81 22.87
C ASP A 64 -28.34 -13.02 21.37
N TRP A 65 -27.12 -12.77 20.88
CA TRP A 65 -26.79 -12.95 19.47
C TRP A 65 -26.80 -14.41 19.04
N PRO A 66 -27.14 -14.71 17.77
CA PRO A 66 -27.07 -16.07 17.25
C PRO A 66 -25.61 -16.59 17.29
N PRO A 67 -25.38 -17.90 17.55
CA PRO A 67 -24.03 -18.45 17.66
C PRO A 67 -23.11 -18.18 16.47
N SER A 68 -23.67 -18.10 15.25
CA SER A 68 -22.92 -17.79 14.03
C SER A 68 -22.36 -16.36 14.00
N LEU A 69 -23.10 -15.37 14.52
CA LEU A 69 -22.62 -13.99 14.63
C LEU A 69 -21.55 -13.86 15.71
N GLN A 70 -21.75 -14.52 16.86
CA GLN A 70 -20.74 -14.58 17.93
C GLN A 70 -19.43 -15.20 17.41
N TYR A 71 -19.53 -16.30 16.66
CA TYR A 71 -18.40 -16.95 16.01
C TYR A 71 -17.70 -16.02 15.01
N PHE A 72 -18.44 -15.36 14.13
CA PHE A 72 -17.88 -14.44 13.14
C PHE A 72 -17.05 -13.33 13.81
N VAL A 73 -17.62 -12.63 14.78
CA VAL A 73 -16.95 -11.50 15.46
C VAL A 73 -15.73 -11.97 16.26
N SER A 74 -15.88 -13.03 17.07
CA SER A 74 -14.77 -13.57 17.86
C SER A 74 -13.60 -14.03 16.98
N ARG A 75 -13.88 -14.77 15.91
CA ARG A 75 -12.86 -15.25 14.98
C ARG A 75 -12.21 -14.14 14.18
N ALA A 76 -12.96 -13.14 13.72
CA ALA A 76 -12.40 -11.98 13.01
C ALA A 76 -11.39 -11.24 13.89
N VAL A 77 -11.72 -11.03 15.17
CA VAL A 77 -10.83 -10.35 16.12
C VAL A 77 -9.61 -11.19 16.46
N GLU A 78 -9.78 -12.48 16.74
CA GLU A 78 -8.67 -13.38 17.06
C GLU A 78 -7.69 -13.50 15.88
N LEU A 79 -8.18 -13.71 14.66
CA LEU A 79 -7.34 -13.84 13.48
C LEU A 79 -6.69 -12.51 13.07
N GLY A 80 -7.31 -11.37 13.39
CA GLY A 80 -6.78 -10.04 13.14
C GLY A 80 -5.76 -9.55 14.16
N GLU A 81 -5.60 -10.24 15.31
CA GLU A 81 -4.84 -9.76 16.48
C GLU A 81 -3.43 -9.27 16.12
N ALA A 82 -2.70 -10.00 15.28
CA ALA A 82 -1.34 -9.64 14.86
C ALA A 82 -1.26 -8.31 14.10
N ARG A 83 -2.35 -7.85 13.46
CA ARG A 83 -2.43 -6.51 12.84
C ARG A 83 -2.80 -5.41 13.84
N PHE A 84 -3.38 -5.78 14.98
CA PHE A 84 -3.84 -4.85 16.01
C PHE A 84 -2.78 -4.56 17.08
N LEU A 85 -1.85 -5.50 17.27
CA LEU A 85 -0.67 -5.29 18.09
C LEU A 85 0.23 -4.28 17.38
N GLU A 86 0.09 -2.99 17.71
CA GLU A 86 0.99 -1.96 17.24
C GLU A 86 2.44 -2.34 17.60
N PRO A 87 3.36 -2.51 16.63
CA PRO A 87 4.78 -2.41 16.95
C PRO A 87 5.03 -0.98 17.42
N SER A 88 5.71 -0.79 18.55
CA SER A 88 5.98 0.55 19.11
C SER A 88 6.63 1.43 18.03
N ALA A 89 5.87 2.41 17.54
CA ALA A 89 6.28 3.27 16.44
C ALA A 89 7.29 4.34 16.94
N GLU A 90 8.50 3.91 17.28
CA GLU A 90 9.65 4.81 17.47
C GLU A 90 10.40 5.11 16.17
N LEU A 91 10.01 4.45 15.07
CA LEU A 91 10.82 4.38 13.84
C LEU A 91 10.73 5.59 12.92
N VAL A 92 9.75 6.49 13.08
CA VAL A 92 9.59 7.64 12.16
C VAL A 92 9.95 8.92 12.87
N SER A 93 11.09 9.50 12.48
CA SER A 93 11.43 10.89 12.75
C SER A 93 10.26 11.80 12.37
N LYS A 94 10.01 12.84 13.16
CA LYS A 94 8.86 13.73 12.91
C LYS A 94 8.93 14.27 11.49
N LYS A 95 7.86 14.01 10.72
CA LYS A 95 7.70 14.59 9.38
C LYS A 95 7.89 16.11 9.41
N MET A 96 8.49 16.65 8.36
CA MET A 96 8.71 18.08 8.23
C MET A 96 7.85 18.65 7.10
N ALA A 97 7.26 19.83 7.34
CA ALA A 97 6.45 20.50 6.33
C ALA A 97 7.28 20.83 5.07
N LEU A 98 6.70 20.60 3.89
CA LEU A 98 7.38 20.98 2.65
C LEU A 98 7.39 22.52 2.47
N PRO A 99 8.51 23.12 2.02
CA PRO A 99 8.54 24.53 1.63
C PRO A 99 7.51 24.80 0.52
N THR A 100 6.86 25.98 0.55
CA THR A 100 5.82 26.36 -0.42
C THR A 100 6.26 26.22 -1.88
N ALA A 101 7.52 26.53 -2.18
CA ALA A 101 8.10 26.38 -3.52
C ALA A 101 8.10 24.93 -4.03
N TRP A 102 8.03 23.94 -3.12
CA TRP A 102 8.02 22.52 -3.47
C TRP A 102 6.58 22.01 -3.59
N CYS A 103 5.60 22.72 -3.06
CA CYS A 103 4.19 22.33 -3.08
C CYS A 103 3.48 22.61 -4.42
N GLN A 104 4.12 23.29 -5.36
CA GLN A 104 3.51 23.63 -6.64
C GLN A 104 3.06 22.38 -7.43
N GLY A 105 1.77 22.34 -7.78
CA GLY A 105 1.13 21.24 -8.49
C GLY A 105 0.78 20.02 -7.62
N LEU A 106 0.93 20.12 -6.30
CA LEU A 106 0.58 19.05 -5.35
C LEU A 106 -0.74 19.35 -4.64
N THR A 107 -1.63 18.36 -4.59
CA THR A 107 -2.81 18.41 -3.71
C THR A 107 -2.36 18.37 -2.23
N PRO A 108 -3.17 18.90 -1.29
CA PRO A 108 -2.84 18.85 0.14
C PRO A 108 -2.55 17.42 0.64
N LYS A 109 -3.33 16.44 0.16
CA LYS A 109 -3.11 15.02 0.44
C LYS A 109 -1.72 14.56 -0.04
N LYS A 110 -1.34 14.91 -1.28
CA LYS A 110 -0.05 14.48 -1.84
C LYS A 110 1.14 15.15 -1.13
N GLN A 111 0.97 16.40 -0.67
CA GLN A 111 1.99 17.06 0.16
C GLN A 111 2.21 16.27 1.45
N LEU A 112 1.14 15.96 2.18
CA LEU A 112 1.20 15.19 3.43
C LEU A 112 1.82 13.80 3.24
N GLU A 113 1.46 13.09 2.17
CA GLU A 113 2.07 11.80 1.82
C GLU A 113 3.58 11.92 1.62
N LEU A 114 4.04 12.92 0.88
CA LEU A 114 5.46 13.13 0.62
C LEU A 114 6.25 13.50 1.89
N GLU A 115 5.67 14.28 2.80
CA GLU A 115 6.28 14.62 4.09
C GLU A 115 6.57 13.36 4.92
N TRP A 116 5.58 12.48 5.04
CA TRP A 116 5.69 11.25 5.82
C TRP A 116 6.61 10.22 5.15
N VAL A 117 6.40 9.96 3.86
CA VAL A 117 7.15 8.92 3.15
C VAL A 117 8.62 9.31 3.01
N ALA A 118 8.93 10.58 2.76
CA ALA A 118 10.32 11.00 2.68
C ALA A 118 11.04 10.92 4.03
N ALA A 119 10.37 11.22 5.14
CA ALA A 119 10.92 11.03 6.48
C ALA A 119 11.19 9.53 6.78
N LEU A 120 10.20 8.67 6.50
CA LEU A 120 10.36 7.22 6.67
C LEU A 120 11.52 6.67 5.83
N VAL A 121 11.63 7.05 4.55
CA VAL A 121 12.74 6.62 3.69
C VAL A 121 14.07 7.11 4.24
N ALA A 122 14.14 8.34 4.77
CA ALA A 122 15.36 8.88 5.37
C ALA A 122 15.77 8.07 6.61
N ASP A 123 14.84 7.69 7.48
CA ASP A 123 15.13 6.86 8.66
C ASP A 123 15.60 5.45 8.28
N VAL A 124 14.97 4.86 7.27
CA VAL A 124 15.40 3.57 6.72
C VAL A 124 16.80 3.68 6.13
N CYS A 125 17.06 4.71 5.31
CA CYS A 125 18.40 5.01 4.77
C CYS A 125 19.45 5.23 5.87
N ASN A 126 19.11 5.91 6.95
CA ASN A 126 20.01 6.11 8.09
C ASN A 126 20.34 4.77 8.77
N THR A 127 19.33 3.90 8.95
CA THR A 127 19.46 2.59 9.60
C THR A 127 20.26 1.61 8.74
N THR A 128 20.05 1.61 7.42
CA THR A 128 20.78 0.73 6.49
C THR A 128 22.13 1.30 6.07
N HIS A 129 22.40 2.55 6.41
CA HIS A 129 23.52 3.34 5.88
C HIS A 129 23.50 3.38 4.35
N CYS A 130 22.36 3.70 3.74
CA CYS A 130 22.22 3.90 2.30
C CYS A 130 22.05 5.39 2.00
N ASN A 131 22.72 5.88 0.96
CA ASN A 131 22.52 7.23 0.41
C ASN A 131 21.91 7.24 -1.00
N ARG A 132 21.55 6.05 -1.51
CA ARG A 132 20.90 5.89 -2.81
C ARG A 132 19.51 5.29 -2.64
N VAL A 133 18.57 5.79 -3.44
CA VAL A 133 17.18 5.36 -3.42
C VAL A 133 16.75 5.02 -4.85
N ILE A 134 16.01 3.93 -5.01
CA ILE A 134 15.31 3.61 -6.25
C ILE A 134 13.81 3.73 -6.01
N ASP A 135 13.17 4.71 -6.68
CA ASP A 135 11.75 5.03 -6.59
C ASP A 135 11.02 4.42 -7.79
N VAL A 136 10.25 3.36 -7.57
CA VAL A 136 9.54 2.65 -8.64
C VAL A 136 8.05 3.01 -8.60
N GLY A 137 7.53 3.43 -9.75
CA GLY A 137 6.26 4.16 -9.82
C GLY A 137 6.45 5.65 -9.49
N ALA A 138 7.61 6.21 -9.86
CA ALA A 138 8.01 7.58 -9.50
C ALA A 138 7.08 8.66 -10.08
N GLY A 139 6.28 8.33 -11.10
CA GLY A 139 5.47 9.28 -11.84
C GLY A 139 6.31 10.43 -12.37
N VAL A 140 5.88 11.66 -12.09
CA VAL A 140 6.58 12.89 -12.49
C VAL A 140 7.70 13.33 -11.52
N GLY A 141 8.18 12.43 -10.65
CA GLY A 141 9.40 12.64 -9.86
C GLY A 141 9.26 13.48 -8.59
N HIS A 142 8.06 13.57 -8.00
CA HIS A 142 7.85 14.39 -6.81
C HIS A 142 8.60 13.88 -5.58
N LEU A 143 8.56 12.57 -5.32
CA LEU A 143 9.24 11.95 -4.18
C LEU A 143 10.75 12.02 -4.36
N ALA A 144 11.26 11.62 -5.52
CA ALA A 144 12.67 11.75 -5.87
C ALA A 144 13.24 13.16 -5.61
N ARG A 145 12.50 14.21 -5.99
CA ARG A 145 12.88 15.59 -5.71
C ARG A 145 12.96 15.90 -4.22
N VAL A 146 11.98 15.46 -3.41
CA VAL A 146 11.97 15.72 -1.97
C VAL A 146 13.11 14.97 -1.28
N LEU A 147 13.32 13.71 -1.63
CA LEU A 147 14.39 12.86 -1.09
C LEU A 147 15.77 13.48 -1.31
N HIS A 148 16.04 13.92 -2.54
CA HIS A 148 17.31 14.56 -2.86
C HIS A 148 17.45 15.93 -2.18
N ARG A 149 16.44 16.81 -2.33
CA ARG A 149 16.57 18.20 -1.84
C ARG A 149 16.68 18.29 -0.32
N ARG A 150 15.96 17.44 0.41
CA ARG A 150 15.98 17.46 1.87
C ARG A 150 17.15 16.67 2.45
N TYR A 151 17.41 15.47 1.92
CA TYR A 151 18.30 14.50 2.55
C TYR A 151 19.55 14.17 1.73
N GLY A 152 19.73 14.77 0.55
CA GLY A 152 20.94 14.60 -0.26
C GLY A 152 21.03 13.29 -1.03
N PHE A 153 19.99 12.45 -1.04
CA PHE A 153 20.06 11.13 -1.67
C PHE A 153 20.26 11.21 -3.19
N THR A 154 21.00 10.25 -3.74
CA THR A 154 21.00 9.98 -5.18
C THR A 154 19.80 9.10 -5.51
N VAL A 155 18.93 9.54 -6.43
CA VAL A 155 17.66 8.87 -6.68
C VAL A 155 17.54 8.38 -8.12
N LEU A 156 17.18 7.10 -8.28
CA LEU A 156 16.78 6.49 -9.54
C LEU A 156 15.26 6.40 -9.57
N GLY A 157 14.59 7.24 -10.36
CA GLY A 157 13.16 7.18 -10.59
C GLY A 157 12.83 6.25 -11.76
N ILE A 158 11.94 5.28 -11.56
CA ILE A 158 11.44 4.39 -12.60
C ILE A 158 9.93 4.57 -12.73
N ASP A 159 9.44 4.79 -13.94
CA ASP A 159 8.01 4.80 -14.24
C ASP A 159 7.72 4.02 -15.52
N SER A 160 6.54 3.41 -15.62
CA SER A 160 6.13 2.69 -16.82
C SER A 160 5.61 3.61 -17.92
N ASP A 161 5.12 4.80 -17.59
CA ASP A 161 4.54 5.75 -18.54
C ASP A 161 5.61 6.70 -19.07
N ALA A 162 5.95 6.53 -20.36
CA ALA A 162 6.95 7.36 -21.03
C ALA A 162 6.60 8.86 -21.04
N SER A 163 5.32 9.24 -20.91
CA SER A 163 4.89 10.64 -20.87
C SER A 163 5.27 11.35 -19.56
N HIS A 164 5.64 10.60 -18.51
CA HIS A 164 6.11 11.16 -17.25
C HIS A 164 7.58 11.60 -17.31
N LEU A 165 8.40 10.97 -18.13
CA LEU A 165 9.85 11.23 -18.19
C LEU A 165 10.17 12.70 -18.53
N PRO A 166 9.59 13.32 -19.58
CA PRO A 166 9.82 14.74 -19.87
C PRO A 166 9.38 15.67 -18.73
N LYS A 167 8.24 15.37 -18.10
CA LYS A 167 7.70 16.16 -16.97
C LYS A 167 8.59 16.06 -15.74
N ALA A 168 9.16 14.88 -15.49
CA ALA A 168 10.11 14.67 -14.42
C ALA A 168 11.40 15.45 -14.67
N GLN A 169 11.93 15.42 -15.89
CA GLN A 169 13.12 16.19 -16.29
C GLN A 169 12.89 17.71 -16.21
N GLU A 170 11.74 18.21 -16.69
CA GLU A 170 11.37 19.62 -16.54
C GLU A 170 11.32 20.03 -15.06
N ARG A 171 10.73 19.19 -14.21
CA ARG A 171 10.67 19.43 -12.76
C ARG A 171 12.05 19.45 -12.12
N LEU A 172 12.99 18.65 -12.61
CA LEU A 172 14.39 18.64 -12.17
C LEU A 172 15.11 19.94 -12.54
N GLN A 173 14.94 20.44 -13.77
CA GLN A 173 15.53 21.70 -14.22
C GLN A 173 15.11 22.88 -13.33
N HIS A 174 13.82 23.00 -13.02
CA HIS A 174 13.31 24.00 -12.08
C HIS A 174 13.86 23.83 -10.66
N SER A 175 14.36 22.64 -10.33
CA SER A 175 14.89 22.31 -9.03
C SER A 175 16.41 22.52 -8.90
N GLY A 176 17.12 22.82 -9.99
CA GLY A 176 18.56 23.04 -9.99
C GLY A 176 19.43 21.79 -9.73
N CYS A 177 18.83 20.59 -9.65
CA CYS A 177 19.56 19.33 -9.60
C CYS A 177 19.47 18.62 -10.96
N MET A 178 20.60 18.33 -11.58
CA MET A 178 20.65 17.59 -12.85
C MET A 178 21.45 16.29 -12.79
N GLU A 179 22.28 16.11 -11.75
CA GLU A 179 23.29 15.03 -11.72
C GLU A 179 22.98 13.92 -10.71
N ASN A 180 22.08 14.14 -9.74
CA ASN A 180 21.81 13.17 -8.67
C ASN A 180 20.42 12.53 -8.72
N ILE A 181 19.59 12.93 -9.67
CA ILE A 181 18.28 12.32 -9.89
C ILE A 181 18.20 11.87 -11.35
N HIS A 182 18.04 10.57 -11.56
CA HIS A 182 17.99 9.97 -12.89
C HIS A 182 16.65 9.28 -13.06
N HIS A 183 15.95 9.56 -14.16
CA HIS A 183 14.65 8.97 -14.45
C HIS A 183 14.74 8.01 -15.64
N PHE A 184 14.06 6.87 -15.53
CA PHE A 184 14.02 5.83 -16.54
C PHE A 184 12.58 5.40 -16.81
N THR A 185 12.31 5.01 -18.06
CA THR A 185 11.05 4.37 -18.43
C THR A 185 11.22 2.86 -18.42
N LEU A 186 10.55 2.17 -17.50
CA LEU A 186 10.55 0.72 -17.41
C LEU A 186 9.27 0.24 -16.72
N GLN A 187 8.58 -0.73 -17.33
CA GLN A 187 7.51 -1.47 -16.67
C GLN A 187 8.12 -2.55 -15.79
N VAL A 188 7.90 -2.44 -14.49
CA VAL A 188 8.37 -3.43 -13.51
C VAL A 188 7.32 -4.51 -13.32
N ASP A 189 7.64 -5.73 -13.79
CA ASP A 189 6.78 -6.92 -13.74
C ASP A 189 7.42 -8.09 -12.95
N GLY A 190 8.63 -7.90 -12.40
CA GLY A 190 9.35 -8.95 -11.69
C GLY A 190 9.89 -10.09 -12.56
N SER A 191 9.82 -9.97 -13.89
CA SER A 191 10.44 -10.94 -14.81
C SER A 191 11.98 -10.92 -14.72
N ALA A 192 12.62 -12.00 -15.17
CA ALA A 192 14.08 -12.08 -15.23
C ALA A 192 14.69 -10.95 -16.09
N ALA A 193 14.02 -10.54 -17.16
CA ALA A 193 14.45 -9.42 -18.00
C ALA A 193 14.38 -8.07 -17.26
N THR A 194 13.31 -7.85 -16.48
CA THR A 194 13.18 -6.67 -15.63
C THR A 194 14.24 -6.64 -14.53
N LEU A 195 14.49 -7.78 -13.87
CA LEU A 195 15.52 -7.92 -12.86
C LEU A 195 16.90 -7.52 -13.40
N GLU A 196 17.27 -8.01 -14.58
CA GLU A 196 18.57 -7.69 -15.17
C GLU A 196 18.68 -6.21 -15.56
N LYS A 197 17.61 -5.62 -16.11
CA LYS A 197 17.59 -4.18 -16.41
C LYS A 197 17.73 -3.33 -15.15
N VAL A 198 17.02 -3.67 -14.07
CA VAL A 198 17.12 -2.94 -12.79
C VAL A 198 18.53 -3.11 -12.21
N ARG A 199 19.08 -4.33 -12.17
CA ARG A 199 20.47 -4.57 -11.73
C ARG A 199 21.46 -3.70 -12.50
N HIS A 200 21.33 -3.66 -13.83
CA HIS A 200 22.18 -2.82 -14.68
C HIS A 200 22.05 -1.33 -14.31
N MET A 201 20.85 -0.83 -14.01
CA MET A 201 20.65 0.56 -13.55
C MET A 201 21.32 0.84 -12.20
N LEU A 202 21.23 -0.11 -11.25
CA LEU A 202 21.85 0.03 -9.92
C LEU A 202 23.39 0.05 -10.05
N VAL A 203 23.98 -0.89 -10.78
CA VAL A 203 25.44 -1.00 -10.94
C VAL A 203 26.04 0.19 -11.70
N ASN A 204 25.33 0.73 -12.69
CA ASN A 204 25.81 1.84 -13.52
C ASN A 204 25.31 3.22 -13.06
N CYS A 205 24.72 3.29 -11.87
CA CYS A 205 24.28 4.56 -11.30
C CYS A 205 25.48 5.49 -11.07
N PRO A 206 25.46 6.72 -11.60
CA PRO A 206 26.54 7.68 -11.39
C PRO A 206 26.83 7.92 -9.91
N ASP A 207 28.07 8.25 -9.58
CA ASP A 207 28.43 8.67 -8.23
C ASP A 207 27.78 10.01 -7.90
N HIS A 208 27.49 10.22 -6.62
CA HIS A 208 26.87 11.45 -6.15
C HIS A 208 27.76 12.65 -6.50
N VAL A 209 27.19 13.63 -7.20
CA VAL A 209 27.86 14.88 -7.57
C VAL A 209 27.47 15.96 -6.55
N PRO A 210 28.43 16.57 -5.83
CA PRO A 210 28.11 17.66 -4.91
C PRO A 210 27.32 18.78 -5.59
N CYS A 211 26.14 19.11 -5.06
CA CYS A 211 25.34 20.25 -5.51
C CYS A 211 24.92 21.12 -4.31
N THR A 212 24.52 22.36 -4.59
CA THR A 212 23.94 23.28 -3.59
C THR A 212 22.42 23.12 -3.44
N CYS A 213 21.85 22.14 -4.16
CA CYS A 213 20.44 21.91 -4.34
C CYS A 213 19.84 20.87 -3.37
N GLY A 214 20.70 20.06 -2.75
CA GLY A 214 20.39 19.08 -1.70
C GLY A 214 21.07 19.44 -0.39
N ASP A 215 20.74 18.71 0.68
CA ASP A 215 21.37 18.78 2.02
C ASP A 215 20.83 19.85 2.99
N GLU A 216 19.51 20.12 3.03
CA GLU A 216 18.93 20.85 4.18
C GLU A 216 19.22 20.12 5.51
N TYR A 217 19.26 18.79 5.49
CA TYR A 217 19.61 17.91 6.61
C TYR A 217 20.62 16.86 6.16
N LYS A 218 21.92 17.11 6.37
CA LYS A 218 22.94 16.08 6.18
C LYS A 218 22.73 14.96 7.19
N SER A 219 22.30 13.79 6.74
CA SER A 219 22.48 12.57 7.50
C SER A 219 23.99 12.30 7.67
N GLY A 220 24.37 11.62 8.74
CA GLY A 220 25.76 11.49 9.18
C GLY A 220 26.72 10.87 8.17
N LYS A 221 28.01 10.82 8.55
CA LYS A 221 29.20 10.39 7.77
C LYS A 221 28.87 9.52 6.53
N VAL A 222 29.26 10.04 5.37
CA VAL A 222 29.33 9.29 4.11
C VAL A 222 30.26 8.09 4.32
N LEU A 223 29.68 6.91 4.47
CA LEU A 223 30.38 5.64 4.39
C LEU A 223 30.49 5.26 2.90
N ASP A 224 31.40 4.34 2.55
CA ASP A 224 31.45 3.78 1.20
C ASP A 224 30.22 2.88 1.00
N THR A 225 29.16 3.46 0.46
CA THR A 225 27.84 2.84 0.25
C THR A 225 27.60 2.52 -1.22
N LYS A 226 28.69 2.35 -1.98
CA LYS A 226 28.60 2.06 -3.41
C LYS A 226 27.73 0.83 -3.63
N ASN A 227 26.76 0.95 -4.53
CA ASN A 227 25.79 -0.09 -4.90
C ASN A 227 24.79 -0.54 -3.82
N ARG A 228 24.55 0.25 -2.76
CA ARG A 228 23.52 -0.05 -1.75
C ARG A 228 22.35 0.91 -1.84
N TYR A 229 21.14 0.37 -1.96
CA TYR A 229 19.93 1.13 -2.24
C TYR A 229 18.80 0.80 -1.27
N VAL A 230 17.97 1.80 -1.01
CA VAL A 230 16.61 1.57 -0.49
C VAL A 230 15.64 1.60 -1.68
N LEU A 231 14.84 0.54 -1.82
CA LEU A 231 13.76 0.48 -2.80
C LEU A 231 12.50 1.11 -2.19
N VAL A 232 11.93 2.10 -2.87
CA VAL A 232 10.68 2.75 -2.46
C VAL A 232 9.65 2.68 -3.57
N SER A 233 8.39 2.57 -3.18
CA SER A 233 7.26 2.85 -4.05
C SER A 233 6.15 3.54 -3.28
N LEU A 234 5.75 4.72 -3.76
CA LEU A 234 4.61 5.46 -3.25
C LEU A 234 3.44 5.27 -4.21
N HIS A 235 2.44 4.49 -3.77
CA HIS A 235 1.33 3.96 -4.57
C HIS A 235 1.71 2.76 -5.44
N GLY A 236 2.28 1.73 -4.82
CA GLY A 236 2.39 0.40 -5.43
C GLY A 236 0.99 -0.16 -5.73
N CYS A 237 0.54 -0.06 -6.99
CA CYS A 237 -0.80 -0.50 -7.39
C CYS A 237 -0.74 -1.81 -8.20
N GLY A 238 -1.70 -2.69 -7.98
CA GLY A 238 -1.85 -3.94 -8.72
C GLY A 238 -0.62 -4.85 -8.58
N GLN A 239 -0.10 -5.33 -9.70
CA GLN A 239 1.05 -6.24 -9.77
C GLN A 239 2.38 -5.58 -9.37
N LEU A 240 2.44 -4.25 -9.26
CA LEU A 240 3.67 -3.55 -8.90
C LEU A 240 4.15 -3.96 -7.50
N SER A 241 3.26 -4.04 -6.51
CA SER A 241 3.65 -4.36 -5.13
C SER A 241 4.29 -5.76 -5.01
N PRO A 242 3.67 -6.85 -5.55
CA PRO A 242 4.35 -8.13 -5.71
C PRO A 242 5.67 -8.06 -6.48
N GLY A 243 5.71 -7.29 -7.58
CA GLY A 243 6.92 -7.09 -8.37
C GLY A 243 8.07 -6.48 -7.57
N LEU A 244 7.79 -5.51 -6.70
CA LEU A 244 8.77 -4.87 -5.82
C LEU A 244 9.34 -5.85 -4.79
N VAL A 245 8.50 -6.69 -4.19
CA VAL A 245 8.95 -7.73 -3.26
C VAL A 245 9.86 -8.73 -3.97
N ARG A 246 9.53 -9.11 -5.22
CA ARG A 246 10.38 -9.98 -6.05
C ARG A 246 11.72 -9.32 -6.38
N LEU A 247 11.72 -8.04 -6.77
CA LEU A 247 12.95 -7.27 -6.99
C LEU A 247 13.82 -7.25 -5.72
N PHE A 248 13.23 -6.86 -4.58
CA PHE A 248 13.91 -6.79 -3.30
C PHE A 248 14.54 -8.13 -2.90
N HIS A 249 13.81 -9.22 -3.06
CA HIS A 249 14.32 -10.56 -2.72
C HIS A 249 15.44 -11.03 -3.67
N ALA A 250 15.43 -10.61 -4.94
CA ALA A 250 16.35 -11.12 -5.96
C ALA A 250 17.59 -10.25 -6.20
N LEU A 251 17.61 -9.00 -5.73
CA LEU A 251 18.70 -8.06 -5.95
C LEU A 251 19.41 -7.76 -4.62
N THR A 252 20.67 -8.17 -4.50
CA THR A 252 21.48 -8.00 -3.30
C THR A 252 21.89 -6.54 -3.04
N GLU A 253 21.77 -5.69 -4.05
CA GLU A 253 22.00 -4.24 -3.97
C GLU A 253 20.89 -3.51 -3.17
N LEU A 254 19.74 -4.15 -2.96
CA LEU A 254 18.60 -3.59 -2.26
C LEU A 254 18.62 -4.00 -0.78
N GLU A 255 18.83 -3.03 0.11
CA GLU A 255 19.02 -3.25 1.56
C GLU A 255 17.72 -3.15 2.34
N ALA A 256 16.75 -2.39 1.84
CA ALA A 256 15.43 -2.26 2.43
C ALA A 256 14.36 -1.94 1.38
N LEU A 257 13.12 -2.27 1.73
CA LEU A 257 11.93 -2.00 0.93
C LEU A 257 10.94 -1.14 1.72
N VAL A 258 10.59 0.02 1.17
CA VAL A 258 9.48 0.86 1.63
C VAL A 258 8.37 0.81 0.58
N CYS A 259 7.39 -0.06 0.78
CA CYS A 259 6.31 -0.31 -0.18
C CYS A 259 4.97 0.20 0.35
N ILE A 260 4.50 1.35 -0.15
CA ILE A 260 3.18 1.89 0.19
C ILE A 260 2.18 1.47 -0.89
N GLY A 261 1.41 0.43 -0.59
CA GLY A 261 0.35 -0.08 -1.47
C GLY A 261 -0.81 0.90 -1.65
N CYS A 262 -1.43 0.87 -2.82
CA CYS A 262 -2.49 1.82 -3.20
C CYS A 262 -3.85 1.12 -3.39
N CYS A 263 -3.91 0.14 -4.29
CA CYS A 263 -5.09 -0.64 -4.64
C CYS A 263 -4.70 -1.75 -5.64
N TYR A 264 -5.64 -2.64 -5.94
CA TYR A 264 -5.48 -3.68 -6.97
C TYR A 264 -6.15 -3.31 -8.31
N HIS A 265 -6.62 -2.09 -8.51
CA HIS A 265 -7.35 -1.67 -9.74
C HIS A 265 -6.56 -1.89 -11.03
N LYS A 266 -5.22 -1.80 -10.99
CA LYS A 266 -4.35 -2.02 -12.15
C LYS A 266 -3.85 -3.47 -12.29
N ALA A 267 -4.26 -4.38 -11.41
CA ALA A 267 -3.94 -5.80 -11.61
C ALA A 267 -4.90 -6.37 -12.65
N THR A 268 -4.32 -6.90 -13.73
CA THR A 268 -5.03 -7.61 -14.80
C THR A 268 -5.06 -9.11 -14.56
N GLU A 269 -4.02 -9.66 -13.91
CA GLU A 269 -3.89 -11.07 -13.56
C GLU A 269 -3.28 -11.21 -12.16
N LEU A 270 -3.85 -12.08 -11.33
CA LEU A 270 -3.29 -12.42 -10.02
C LEU A 270 -2.42 -13.68 -10.07
N TYR A 271 -2.59 -14.51 -11.11
CA TYR A 271 -1.83 -15.72 -11.32
C TYR A 271 -0.33 -15.40 -11.41
N ASN A 272 0.51 -16.21 -10.74
CA ASN A 272 1.95 -15.98 -10.54
C ASN A 272 2.36 -14.76 -9.68
N TYR A 273 1.44 -13.88 -9.28
CA TYR A 273 1.75 -12.72 -8.43
C TYR A 273 1.22 -12.85 -7.01
N PHE A 274 0.28 -13.75 -6.79
CA PHE A 274 -0.30 -14.04 -5.49
C PHE A 274 -0.64 -15.54 -5.36
N PRO A 275 -0.42 -16.18 -4.20
CA PRO A 275 0.39 -15.70 -3.06
C PRO A 275 1.84 -15.43 -3.42
N LEU A 276 2.49 -14.58 -2.63
CA LEU A 276 3.95 -14.43 -2.64
C LEU A 276 4.67 -15.49 -1.81
N SER A 277 4.11 -15.90 -0.67
CA SER A 277 4.72 -16.87 0.25
C SER A 277 4.40 -18.32 -0.14
N HIS A 278 5.40 -19.20 -0.09
CA HIS A 278 5.25 -20.62 -0.40
C HIS A 278 4.28 -21.34 0.55
N GLU A 279 4.32 -21.01 1.85
CA GLU A 279 3.45 -21.59 2.89
C GLU A 279 1.98 -21.41 2.54
N LEU A 280 1.65 -20.22 2.05
CA LEU A 280 0.30 -19.84 1.72
C LEU A 280 -0.13 -20.37 0.34
N ALA A 281 0.82 -20.49 -0.60
CA ALA A 281 0.64 -21.22 -1.85
C ALA A 281 0.30 -22.70 -1.62
N SER A 282 0.91 -23.31 -0.60
CA SER A 282 0.71 -24.73 -0.27
C SER A 282 -0.71 -25.07 0.20
N LEU A 283 -1.50 -24.06 0.57
CA LEU A 283 -2.91 -24.25 0.91
C LEU A 283 -3.80 -24.48 -0.33
N GLY A 284 -3.30 -24.21 -1.54
CA GLY A 284 -4.03 -24.39 -2.80
C GLY A 284 -5.34 -23.60 -2.83
N ASP A 285 -6.41 -24.25 -3.28
CA ASP A 285 -7.73 -23.63 -3.44
C ASP A 285 -8.47 -23.36 -2.10
N GLN A 286 -7.89 -23.74 -0.95
CA GLN A 286 -8.52 -23.54 0.37
C GLN A 286 -8.60 -22.07 0.79
N TRP A 287 -7.90 -21.17 0.10
CA TRP A 287 -7.71 -19.81 0.57
C TRP A 287 -8.78 -18.83 0.06
N LEU A 288 -9.11 -18.82 -1.23
CA LEU A 288 -10.16 -17.96 -1.80
C LEU A 288 -10.59 -18.49 -3.18
N SER A 289 -11.88 -18.43 -3.51
CA SER A 289 -12.32 -18.63 -4.90
C SER A 289 -11.68 -17.57 -5.82
N PRO A 290 -11.38 -17.88 -7.09
CA PRO A 290 -10.74 -16.93 -8.01
C PRO A 290 -11.43 -15.56 -8.09
N ASP A 291 -12.76 -15.53 -8.01
CA ASP A 291 -13.55 -14.29 -8.02
C ASP A 291 -13.39 -13.47 -6.73
N ALA A 292 -13.36 -14.16 -5.57
CA ALA A 292 -13.20 -13.53 -4.27
C ALA A 292 -11.77 -13.05 -4.02
N GLN A 293 -10.77 -13.60 -4.72
CA GLN A 293 -9.37 -13.19 -4.60
C GLN A 293 -9.20 -11.70 -4.91
N TYR A 294 -9.76 -11.22 -6.01
CA TYR A 294 -9.53 -9.85 -6.43
C TYR A 294 -10.23 -8.82 -5.54
N GLN A 295 -11.47 -9.09 -5.13
CA GLN A 295 -12.19 -8.19 -4.21
C GLN A 295 -11.67 -8.32 -2.76
N GLY A 296 -11.30 -9.51 -2.32
CA GLY A 296 -10.65 -9.74 -1.04
C GLY A 296 -9.29 -9.04 -0.94
N LEU A 297 -8.52 -8.99 -2.02
CA LEU A 297 -7.30 -8.18 -2.06
C LEU A 297 -7.59 -6.68 -1.91
N ARG A 298 -8.72 -6.18 -2.44
CA ARG A 298 -9.13 -4.78 -2.23
C ARG A 298 -9.52 -4.50 -0.78
N LEU A 299 -10.07 -5.47 -0.04
CA LEU A 299 -10.27 -5.32 1.41
C LEU A 299 -8.95 -5.05 2.14
N ALA A 300 -7.86 -5.69 1.72
CA ALA A 300 -6.55 -5.48 2.34
C ALA A 300 -6.02 -4.04 2.15
N CYS A 301 -6.62 -3.25 1.26
CA CYS A 301 -6.31 -1.82 1.03
C CYS A 301 -7.30 -0.87 1.73
N GLN A 302 -8.24 -1.38 2.52
CA GLN A 302 -9.15 -0.55 3.31
C GLN A 302 -8.45 -0.01 4.56
N GLU A 303 -9.04 1.03 5.15
CA GLU A 303 -8.57 1.59 6.41
C GLU A 303 -8.60 0.55 7.54
N LEU A 304 -7.72 0.72 8.53
CA LEU A 304 -7.69 -0.11 9.72
C LEU A 304 -8.99 0.03 10.53
N ARG A 305 -9.29 -0.94 11.40
CA ARG A 305 -10.50 -0.93 12.23
C ARG A 305 -10.66 0.34 13.08
N ASP A 306 -9.59 1.08 13.34
CA ASP A 306 -9.64 2.36 14.07
C ASP A 306 -10.40 3.46 13.31
N SER A 307 -10.62 3.30 11.99
CA SER A 307 -11.54 4.17 11.25
C SER A 307 -13.01 3.96 11.59
N TRP A 308 -13.35 2.84 12.23
CA TRP A 308 -14.69 2.46 12.66
C TRP A 308 -14.96 2.88 14.12
N ALA A 309 -14.04 3.63 14.74
CA ALA A 309 -14.25 4.16 16.08
C ALA A 309 -15.51 5.05 16.11
N PRO A 310 -16.33 5.00 17.17
CA PRO A 310 -17.61 5.69 17.27
C PRO A 310 -17.58 7.21 17.02
N ASP A 311 -16.41 7.84 17.13
CA ASP A 311 -16.18 9.27 16.98
C ASP A 311 -15.83 9.70 15.54
N ARG A 312 -15.77 8.77 14.58
CA ARG A 312 -15.44 9.06 13.17
C ARG A 312 -16.66 9.02 12.25
N GLU A 313 -16.81 10.07 11.42
CA GLU A 313 -17.85 10.12 10.40
C GLU A 313 -17.56 9.13 9.24
N PRO A 314 -18.50 8.23 8.89
CA PRO A 314 -18.35 7.35 7.74
C PRO A 314 -18.46 8.15 6.43
N ARG A 315 -17.52 7.96 5.50
CA ARG A 315 -17.42 8.75 4.27
C ARG A 315 -17.84 7.98 2.99
N HIS A 316 -18.82 8.56 2.30
CA HIS A 316 -19.06 8.63 0.84
C HIS A 316 -19.36 7.38 -0.02
N LEU A 317 -18.97 6.15 0.33
CA LEU A 317 -19.16 5.01 -0.59
C LEU A 317 -20.63 4.61 -0.81
N LEU A 318 -21.48 4.75 0.22
CA LEU A 318 -22.91 4.44 0.13
C LEU A 318 -23.65 5.33 -0.87
N PHE A 319 -23.33 6.63 -0.92
CA PHE A 319 -23.98 7.57 -1.86
C PHE A 319 -23.71 7.20 -3.32
N ARG A 320 -22.54 6.66 -3.63
CA ARG A 320 -22.23 6.16 -4.98
C ARG A 320 -23.06 4.92 -5.31
N ALA A 321 -23.15 3.96 -4.40
CA ALA A 321 -23.96 2.75 -4.59
C ALA A 321 -25.45 3.11 -4.77
N LEU A 322 -25.96 4.07 -3.99
CA LEU A 322 -27.33 4.60 -4.13
C LEU A 322 -27.56 5.26 -5.50
N LEU A 323 -26.60 6.05 -5.98
CA LEU A 323 -26.68 6.66 -7.31
C LEU A 323 -26.70 5.60 -8.41
N GLU A 324 -25.90 4.53 -8.28
CA GLU A 324 -25.85 3.44 -9.25
C GLU A 324 -27.19 2.71 -9.36
N VAL A 325 -27.82 2.40 -8.22
CA VAL A 325 -29.19 1.84 -8.17
C VAL A 325 -30.19 2.77 -8.83
N ALA A 326 -30.13 4.07 -8.53
CA ALA A 326 -31.03 5.05 -9.12
C ALA A 326 -30.87 5.13 -10.65
N CYS A 327 -29.62 5.15 -11.15
CA CYS A 327 -29.33 5.15 -12.58
C CYS A 327 -29.83 3.87 -13.27
N GLN A 328 -29.63 2.68 -12.68
CA GLN A 328 -30.14 1.43 -13.26
C GLN A 328 -31.67 1.42 -13.32
N LYS A 329 -32.35 1.85 -12.25
CA LYS A 329 -33.82 1.93 -12.23
C LYS A 329 -34.39 2.98 -13.20
N CYS A 330 -33.65 4.03 -13.52
CA CYS A 330 -34.05 5.04 -14.51
C CYS A 330 -33.80 4.62 -15.97
N MET A 331 -33.02 3.57 -16.21
CA MET A 331 -32.73 3.03 -17.55
C MET A 331 -33.60 1.82 -17.92
N CYS A 332 -34.48 1.37 -17.02
CA CYS A 332 -35.41 0.26 -17.23
C CYS A 332 -36.83 0.73 -17.57
#